data_AF-A0A9P5ZX30-F1
#
_entry.id   AF-A0A9P5ZX30-F1
#
_cell.length_a   1.000
_cell.length_b   1.000
_cell.length_c   1.000
_cell.angle_alpha   90.00
_cell.angle_beta   90.00
_cell.angle_gamma   90.00
#
_symmetry.space_group_name_H-M   'P 1'
#
loop_
_entity.id
_entity.type
_entity.pdbx_description
1 polymer ?
#
loop_
_entity_poly.entity_id
_entity_poly.type
_entity_poly.pdbx_seq_one_letter_code
_entity_poly.pdbx_strand_id
1 'polypeptide(L)'
;MEPEANGDKASKTLLALKTKYEYLPTSSTGTKSSGSTARPSPYACSPRRSSRIIKKEEGSVTVQESAEEELVVQEMAVASRSKSSPSPKKKRRQGKRGYAPPETYAHLSNLTDCLKFELDVVFCGINPGRLSAQVGHHFANPNNHFWKALAASGFTSKRVPPHEDVTLPDLFNIGLTDLVERPTSGESELSAAEKAASVLSLLSKIAHFRPRIVAFVGLGIAKVVELGALKLNNSMPSNKGFKLAPGLQSFKLVYADTQEITVGETLFYAMPSSSGAVSQYQLADKVKIMEDVRNVLGKVKARILDTSSKNSITPEQLPDFSPAL
;
A
#
# COMPACT_ATOMS: atom_id res chain seq x y z
N MET A 1 53.40 5.51 -12.56
CA MET A 1 52.23 4.78 -13.06
C MET A 1 51.22 4.79 -11.93
N GLU A 2 50.34 5.79 -11.92
CA GLU A 2 49.25 5.88 -10.94
C GLU A 2 48.09 4.95 -11.34
N PRO A 3 47.36 4.36 -10.39
CA PRO A 3 46.09 3.73 -10.65
C PRO A 3 44.94 4.69 -10.27
N GLU A 4 44.25 5.20 -11.29
CA GLU A 4 42.98 5.92 -11.18
C GLU A 4 41.80 4.98 -11.52
N ALA A 5 40.61 5.39 -11.07
CA ALA A 5 39.26 4.93 -11.47
C ALA A 5 38.63 3.73 -10.72
N ASN A 6 38.25 3.95 -9.45
CA ASN A 6 37.07 3.28 -8.88
C ASN A 6 36.18 4.17 -7.97
N GLY A 7 36.51 5.45 -7.79
CA GLY A 7 35.77 6.38 -6.92
C GLY A 7 34.55 7.06 -7.54
N ASP A 8 34.39 7.00 -8.87
CA ASP A 8 33.47 7.89 -9.60
C ASP A 8 32.04 7.34 -9.79
N LYS A 9 31.81 6.03 -9.53
CA LYS A 9 30.47 5.41 -9.61
C LYS A 9 29.67 5.54 -8.32
N ALA A 10 30.29 5.39 -7.15
CA ALA A 10 29.61 5.51 -5.86
C ALA A 10 29.17 6.96 -5.58
N SER A 11 30.01 7.93 -5.94
CA SER A 11 29.72 9.36 -5.77
C SER A 11 28.54 9.84 -6.64
N LYS A 12 28.42 9.34 -7.88
CA LYS A 12 27.28 9.65 -8.77
C LYS A 12 25.95 9.06 -8.27
N THR A 13 25.97 7.87 -7.68
CA THR A 13 24.77 7.25 -7.07
C THR A 13 24.29 8.00 -5.83
N LEU A 14 25.22 8.51 -5.02
CA LEU A 14 24.92 9.25 -3.79
C LEU A 14 24.41 10.67 -4.09
N LEU A 15 24.96 11.32 -5.11
CA LEU A 15 24.45 12.60 -5.63
C LEU A 15 23.03 12.43 -6.21
N ALA A 16 22.77 11.33 -6.93
CA ALA A 16 21.43 11.03 -7.47
C ALA A 16 20.38 10.79 -6.37
N LEU A 17 20.77 10.17 -5.24
CA LEU A 17 19.89 10.00 -4.08
C LEU A 17 19.63 11.32 -3.35
N LYS A 18 20.66 12.14 -3.08
CA LYS A 18 20.48 13.46 -2.43
C LYS A 18 19.59 14.39 -3.26
N THR A 19 19.77 14.42 -4.58
CA THR A 19 18.99 15.29 -5.47
C THR A 19 17.53 14.82 -5.63
N LYS A 20 17.19 13.57 -5.29
CA LYS A 20 15.83 13.03 -5.39
C LYS A 20 14.94 13.45 -4.19
N TYR A 21 15.53 13.83 -3.06
CA TYR A 21 14.80 14.07 -1.81
C TYR A 21 14.95 15.49 -1.22
N GLU A 22 15.63 16.40 -1.93
CA GLU A 22 15.76 17.79 -1.50
C GLU A 22 14.54 18.61 -1.95
N TYR A 23 13.68 18.96 -1.01
CA TYR A 23 12.56 19.88 -1.24
C TYR A 23 13.00 21.31 -0.92
N LEU A 24 12.96 22.18 -1.93
CA LEU A 24 13.09 23.63 -1.74
C LEU A 24 11.79 24.19 -1.15
N PRO A 25 11.85 24.94 -0.03
CA PRO A 25 10.66 25.58 0.52
C PRO A 25 10.14 26.62 -0.48
N THR A 26 8.84 26.58 -0.76
CA THR A 26 8.18 27.64 -1.52
C THR A 26 8.10 28.89 -0.64
N SER A 27 8.90 29.90 -0.99
CA SER A 27 8.81 31.21 -0.37
C SER A 27 7.49 31.87 -0.72
N SER A 28 6.73 32.23 0.32
CA SER A 28 5.54 33.05 0.22
C SER A 28 5.92 34.49 -0.15
N THR A 29 5.52 34.95 -1.33
CA THR A 29 5.43 36.38 -1.62
C THR A 29 4.05 36.68 -2.20
N GLY A 30 3.39 37.68 -1.60
CA GLY A 30 2.01 38.04 -1.90
C GLY A 30 1.85 39.01 -3.08
N THR A 31 0.63 38.98 -3.62
CA THR A 31 -0.03 39.97 -4.52
C THR A 31 0.54 40.02 -5.96
N LYS A 32 -0.23 40.04 -7.06
CA LYS A 32 -1.51 40.69 -7.40
C LYS A 32 -2.26 39.92 -8.51
N SER A 33 -3.53 40.26 -8.66
CA SER A 33 -4.52 39.83 -9.64
C SER A 33 -4.23 40.24 -11.09
N SER A 34 -4.51 39.35 -12.06
CA SER A 34 -5.23 39.68 -13.32
C SER A 34 -5.43 38.45 -14.23
N GLY A 35 -6.66 38.26 -14.72
CA GLY A 35 -6.92 37.97 -16.14
C GLY A 35 -6.75 36.53 -16.69
N SER A 36 -7.86 35.78 -16.66
CA SER A 36 -8.39 34.80 -17.63
C SER A 36 -7.55 34.41 -18.88
N THR A 37 -7.33 33.11 -19.11
CA THR A 37 -8.07 32.28 -20.09
C THR A 37 -7.75 30.79 -19.89
N ALA A 38 -8.75 29.98 -19.51
CA ALA A 38 -8.62 28.53 -19.34
C ALA A 38 -9.14 27.77 -20.58
N ARG A 39 -8.37 26.80 -21.07
CA ARG A 39 -8.81 25.74 -22.00
C ARG A 39 -9.48 24.60 -21.21
N PRO A 40 -10.54 23.97 -21.75
CA PRO A 40 -11.35 23.01 -20.98
C PRO A 40 -10.70 21.62 -20.89
N SER A 41 -10.75 21.03 -19.69
CA SER A 41 -10.43 19.64 -19.37
C SER A 41 -11.70 18.76 -19.48
N PRO A 42 -11.64 17.56 -20.09
CA PRO A 42 -12.83 16.78 -20.41
C PRO A 42 -13.20 15.78 -19.31
N TYR A 43 -13.56 16.24 -18.12
CA TYR A 43 -14.25 15.39 -17.12
C TYR A 43 -15.21 16.23 -16.26
N ALA A 44 -16.40 16.52 -16.79
CA ALA A 44 -17.52 17.08 -16.02
C ALA A 44 -18.52 15.97 -15.69
N CYS A 45 -18.59 15.57 -14.42
CA CYS A 45 -19.56 14.62 -13.89
C CYS A 45 -20.84 15.36 -13.50
N SER A 46 -21.97 14.98 -14.10
CA SER A 46 -23.30 15.53 -13.78
C SER A 46 -23.89 14.90 -12.50
N PRO A 47 -24.47 15.68 -11.58
CA PRO A 47 -25.19 15.12 -10.43
C PRO A 47 -26.64 14.78 -10.81
N ARG A 48 -26.99 13.48 -10.80
CA ARG A 48 -28.41 13.05 -10.82
C ARG A 48 -28.99 13.14 -9.41
N ARG A 49 -29.86 14.13 -9.24
CA ARG A 49 -30.78 14.31 -8.10
C ARG A 49 -31.99 13.39 -8.32
N SER A 50 -32.28 12.49 -7.38
CA SER A 50 -33.55 11.76 -7.31
C SER A 50 -34.13 11.94 -5.91
N SER A 51 -34.95 12.96 -5.75
CA SER A 51 -35.87 13.11 -4.62
C SER A 51 -37.19 12.41 -4.96
N ARG A 52 -37.53 11.33 -4.25
CA ARG A 52 -38.91 10.81 -4.21
C ARG A 52 -39.50 11.15 -2.86
N ILE A 53 -40.42 12.11 -2.89
CA ILE A 53 -41.35 12.48 -1.82
C ILE A 53 -42.41 11.37 -1.76
N ILE A 54 -42.60 10.79 -0.58
CA ILE A 54 -43.71 9.89 -0.27
C ILE A 54 -44.86 10.77 0.22
N LYS A 55 -45.96 10.80 -0.52
CA LYS A 55 -47.27 11.28 -0.03
C LYS A 55 -48.12 10.06 0.33
N LYS A 56 -48.70 10.12 1.52
CA LYS A 56 -49.59 9.16 2.15
C LYS A 56 -51.02 9.62 1.93
N GLU A 57 -51.88 8.80 1.34
CA GLU A 57 -53.35 8.92 1.44
C GLU A 57 -53.96 7.52 1.57
N GLU A 58 -54.93 7.42 2.47
CA GLU A 58 -55.65 6.22 2.91
C GLU A 58 -57.11 6.24 2.43
N GLY A 59 -57.69 5.05 2.26
CA GLY A 59 -59.14 4.76 2.24
C GLY A 59 -59.71 4.48 0.84
N SER A 60 -60.74 3.65 0.62
CA SER A 60 -61.50 2.66 1.37
C SER A 60 -62.58 2.11 0.41
N VAL A 61 -63.13 0.92 0.70
CA VAL A 61 -64.43 0.34 0.25
C VAL A 61 -64.50 -0.59 -0.99
N THR A 62 -64.37 -1.89 -0.71
CA THR A 62 -65.29 -3.06 -0.85
C THR A 62 -66.29 -3.33 -2.01
N VAL A 63 -66.26 -4.64 -2.43
CA VAL A 63 -67.25 -5.60 -3.03
C VAL A 63 -67.79 -5.39 -4.46
N GLN A 64 -67.52 -6.35 -5.38
CA GLN A 64 -68.51 -7.35 -5.87
C GLN A 64 -67.95 -8.32 -6.93
N GLU A 65 -68.61 -9.47 -6.94
CA GLU A 65 -68.29 -10.81 -7.45
C GLU A 65 -68.96 -11.05 -8.81
N SER A 66 -68.37 -11.88 -9.68
CA SER A 66 -69.03 -12.94 -10.48
C SER A 66 -68.18 -13.36 -11.70
N ALA A 67 -68.38 -14.62 -12.06
CA ALA A 67 -67.60 -15.45 -12.97
C ALA A 67 -68.31 -15.70 -14.32
N GLU A 68 -67.68 -16.58 -15.12
CA GLU A 68 -68.15 -17.32 -16.31
C GLU A 68 -67.73 -16.73 -17.67
N GLU A 69 -66.75 -17.36 -18.36
CA GLU A 69 -66.80 -18.46 -19.38
C GLU A 69 -66.79 -17.83 -20.80
N GLU A 70 -66.13 -18.29 -21.87
CA GLU A 70 -65.92 -19.61 -22.51
C GLU A 70 -64.66 -19.51 -23.43
N LEU A 71 -63.74 -20.49 -23.47
CA LEU A 71 -63.68 -21.69 -24.35
C LEU A 71 -63.32 -21.44 -25.83
N VAL A 72 -62.09 -21.79 -26.23
CA VAL A 72 -61.82 -22.57 -27.47
C VAL A 72 -60.64 -23.51 -27.22
N VAL A 73 -60.93 -24.81 -27.31
CA VAL A 73 -59.99 -25.92 -27.29
C VAL A 73 -59.52 -26.19 -28.73
N GLN A 74 -58.22 -26.42 -28.93
CA GLN A 74 -57.77 -27.36 -29.95
C GLN A 74 -56.53 -28.12 -29.45
N GLU A 75 -56.74 -29.42 -29.31
CA GLU A 75 -55.80 -30.43 -28.86
C GLU A 75 -55.02 -30.96 -30.07
N MET A 76 -53.71 -31.16 -29.92
CA MET A 76 -53.00 -32.27 -30.59
C MET A 76 -51.65 -32.51 -29.91
N ALA A 77 -51.43 -33.78 -29.59
CA ALA A 77 -50.41 -34.26 -28.69
C ALA A 77 -49.11 -34.71 -29.39
N VAL A 78 -48.08 -34.83 -28.55
CA VAL A 78 -46.87 -35.68 -28.68
C VAL A 78 -45.76 -35.21 -29.63
N ALA A 79 -44.66 -34.71 -29.05
CA ALA A 79 -43.32 -35.30 -29.21
C ALA A 79 -42.29 -34.57 -28.33
N SER A 80 -41.71 -35.34 -27.42
CA SER A 80 -40.56 -34.99 -26.59
C SER A 80 -39.34 -34.57 -27.42
N ARG A 81 -38.84 -33.35 -27.21
CA ARG A 81 -37.43 -32.99 -27.44
C ARG A 81 -36.95 -32.00 -26.38
N SER A 82 -36.20 -32.51 -25.42
CA SER A 82 -35.37 -31.76 -24.50
C SER A 82 -34.38 -30.89 -25.27
N LYS A 83 -34.65 -29.58 -25.37
CA LYS A 83 -33.64 -28.61 -25.77
C LYS A 83 -32.81 -28.24 -24.55
N SER A 84 -31.68 -28.90 -24.40
CA SER A 84 -30.62 -28.52 -23.47
C SER A 84 -30.17 -27.09 -23.77
N SER A 85 -30.50 -26.17 -22.88
CA SER A 85 -29.92 -24.82 -22.87
C SER A 85 -28.40 -24.91 -22.66
N PRO A 86 -27.56 -24.23 -23.45
CA PRO A 86 -26.11 -24.29 -23.28
C PRO A 86 -25.74 -23.66 -21.93
N SER A 87 -25.09 -24.44 -21.07
CA SER A 87 -24.55 -23.95 -19.81
C SER A 87 -23.57 -22.79 -20.06
N PRO A 88 -23.55 -21.74 -19.23
CA PRO A 88 -22.62 -20.62 -19.40
C PRO A 88 -21.18 -21.14 -19.36
N LYS A 89 -20.42 -20.87 -20.43
CA LYS A 89 -19.00 -21.24 -20.55
C LYS A 89 -18.27 -20.74 -19.29
N LYS A 90 -17.76 -21.69 -18.47
CA LYS A 90 -16.84 -21.38 -17.37
C LYS A 90 -15.74 -20.48 -17.92
N LYS A 91 -15.68 -19.21 -17.49
CA LYS A 91 -14.53 -18.35 -17.75
C LYS A 91 -13.30 -19.13 -17.32
N ARG A 92 -12.38 -19.40 -18.27
CA ARG A 92 -11.07 -19.99 -17.96
C ARG A 92 -10.51 -19.20 -16.78
N ARG A 93 -10.31 -19.85 -15.63
CA ARG A 93 -9.59 -19.26 -14.52
C ARG A 93 -8.24 -18.84 -15.10
N GLN A 94 -7.97 -17.54 -15.19
CA GLN A 94 -6.62 -17.08 -15.53
C GLN A 94 -5.69 -17.78 -14.54
N GLY A 95 -4.72 -18.54 -15.06
CA GLY A 95 -3.72 -19.21 -14.22
C GLY A 95 -3.04 -18.19 -13.32
N LYS A 96 -2.46 -18.66 -12.19
CA LYS A 96 -1.62 -17.80 -11.36
C LYS A 96 -0.55 -17.16 -12.25
N ARG A 97 -0.52 -15.84 -12.31
CA ARG A 97 0.48 -15.10 -13.09
C ARG A 97 1.85 -15.38 -12.48
N GLY A 98 2.74 -15.96 -13.28
CA GLY A 98 4.12 -16.21 -12.88
C GLY A 98 4.95 -14.93 -12.89
N TYR A 99 6.27 -15.10 -12.82
CA TYR A 99 7.23 -14.01 -12.96
C TYR A 99 7.01 -13.22 -14.26
N ALA A 100 7.11 -11.89 -14.19
CA ALA A 100 7.12 -11.02 -15.35
C ALA A 100 8.48 -10.31 -15.45
N PRO A 101 9.18 -10.41 -16.59
CA PRO A 101 10.49 -9.79 -16.76
C PRO A 101 10.36 -8.25 -16.81
N PRO A 102 11.40 -7.49 -16.43
CA PRO A 102 11.31 -6.03 -16.25
C PRO A 102 10.80 -5.26 -17.47
N GLU A 103 11.09 -5.74 -18.68
CA GLU A 103 10.70 -5.14 -19.96
C GLU A 103 9.17 -5.04 -20.10
N THR A 104 8.42 -5.92 -19.42
CA THR A 104 6.94 -5.94 -19.43
C THR A 104 6.33 -4.61 -18.99
N TYR A 105 6.97 -3.92 -18.04
CA TYR A 105 6.47 -2.69 -17.45
C TYR A 105 7.48 -1.54 -17.54
N ALA A 106 8.48 -1.64 -18.41
CA ALA A 106 9.51 -0.60 -18.58
C ALA A 106 8.96 0.77 -19.02
N HIS A 107 7.72 0.82 -19.53
CA HIS A 107 7.01 2.05 -19.87
C HIS A 107 6.38 2.76 -18.65
N LEU A 108 6.41 2.13 -17.48
CA LEU A 108 5.89 2.69 -16.23
C LEU A 108 7.05 3.25 -15.39
N SER A 109 6.80 4.40 -14.77
CA SER A 109 7.76 5.01 -13.85
C SER A 109 7.71 4.36 -12.47
N ASN A 110 8.85 4.38 -11.77
CA ASN A 110 8.90 4.07 -10.34
C ASN A 110 8.13 5.13 -9.55
N LEU A 111 7.65 4.78 -8.35
CA LEU A 111 7.03 5.74 -7.45
C LEU A 111 8.08 6.52 -6.67
N THR A 112 7.74 7.77 -6.36
CA THR A 112 8.49 8.59 -5.42
C THR A 112 8.10 8.18 -4.00
N ASP A 113 9.10 7.95 -3.13
CA ASP A 113 8.83 7.69 -1.72
C ASP A 113 8.37 8.99 -1.04
N CYS A 114 7.44 8.86 -0.09
CA CYS A 114 7.01 9.95 0.78
C CYS A 114 7.71 9.76 2.14
N LEU A 115 8.90 10.33 2.32
CA LEU A 115 9.72 10.14 3.51
C LEU A 115 10.23 11.47 4.07
N LYS A 116 10.30 11.54 5.39
CA LYS A 116 10.98 12.58 6.19
C LYS A 116 11.66 11.91 7.38
N PHE A 117 12.55 12.64 8.04
CA PHE A 117 13.17 12.16 9.27
C PHE A 117 12.12 11.98 10.38
N GLU A 118 12.33 10.99 11.24
CA GLU A 118 11.60 10.78 12.50
C GLU A 118 10.08 10.60 12.38
N LEU A 119 9.62 10.11 11.22
CA LEU A 119 8.21 9.79 11.01
C LEU A 119 7.69 8.81 12.05
N ASP A 120 6.44 8.97 12.49
CA ASP A 120 5.81 8.07 13.46
C ASP A 120 5.63 6.67 12.85
N VAL A 121 5.22 6.59 11.58
CA VAL A 121 5.11 5.32 10.88
C VAL A 121 5.42 5.48 9.38
N VAL A 122 6.12 4.50 8.81
CA VAL A 122 6.26 4.34 7.36
C VAL A 122 5.53 3.07 6.93
N PHE A 123 4.54 3.20 6.05
CA PHE A 123 3.93 2.04 5.42
C PHE A 123 4.74 1.61 4.20
N CYS A 124 5.30 0.41 4.26
CA CYS A 124 6.09 -0.17 3.20
C CYS A 124 5.23 -1.15 2.40
N GLY A 125 4.89 -0.80 1.16
CA GLY A 125 4.27 -1.70 0.21
C GLY A 125 5.26 -2.73 -0.37
N ILE A 126 4.76 -3.55 -1.28
CA ILE A 126 5.53 -4.60 -1.94
C ILE A 126 6.30 -3.99 -3.09
N ASN A 127 5.54 -3.43 -4.02
CA ASN A 127 5.98 -2.76 -5.21
C ASN A 127 4.79 -2.00 -5.82
N PRO A 128 5.04 -0.99 -6.68
CA PRO A 128 3.97 -0.26 -7.34
C PRO A 128 3.08 -1.18 -8.18
N GLY A 129 1.77 -1.16 -7.90
CA GLY A 129 0.80 -1.74 -8.82
C GLY A 129 0.68 -0.91 -10.10
N ARG A 130 0.30 -1.51 -11.23
CA ARG A 130 0.14 -0.80 -12.52
C ARG A 130 -0.54 0.57 -12.44
N LEU A 131 -1.72 0.65 -11.80
CA LEU A 131 -2.42 1.94 -11.71
C LEU A 131 -1.63 2.95 -10.88
N SER A 132 -1.06 2.53 -9.76
CA SER A 132 -0.21 3.39 -8.93
C SER A 132 0.95 3.95 -9.73
N ALA A 133 1.69 3.11 -10.45
CA ALA A 133 2.80 3.55 -11.30
C ALA A 133 2.34 4.45 -12.47
N GLN A 134 1.17 4.20 -13.05
CA GLN A 134 0.59 5.03 -14.11
C GLN A 134 0.23 6.45 -13.64
N VAL A 135 -0.33 6.57 -12.43
CA VAL A 135 -0.78 7.87 -11.90
C VAL A 135 0.25 8.54 -10.99
N GLY A 136 1.35 7.84 -10.67
CA GLY A 136 2.40 8.36 -9.79
C GLY A 136 2.04 8.39 -8.30
N HIS A 137 1.05 7.60 -7.86
CA HIS A 137 0.56 7.66 -6.47
C HIS A 137 0.41 6.29 -5.80
N HIS A 138 0.78 6.24 -4.52
CA HIS A 138 0.74 5.04 -3.69
C HIS A 138 -0.68 4.50 -3.50
N PHE A 139 -0.83 3.19 -3.61
CA PHE A 139 -2.09 2.46 -3.40
C PHE A 139 -3.31 3.02 -4.16
N ALA A 140 -3.11 3.58 -5.36
CA ALA A 140 -4.14 4.28 -6.14
C ALA A 140 -5.29 3.40 -6.65
N ASN A 141 -5.11 2.07 -6.69
CA ASN A 141 -6.17 1.16 -7.15
C ASN A 141 -7.44 1.30 -6.28
N PRO A 142 -8.63 1.58 -6.86
CA PRO A 142 -9.87 1.73 -6.10
C PRO A 142 -10.27 0.51 -5.26
N ASN A 143 -9.82 -0.68 -5.66
CA ASN A 143 -10.02 -1.93 -4.93
C ASN A 143 -8.97 -2.13 -3.81
N ASN A 144 -8.01 -1.23 -3.67
CA ASN A 144 -7.07 -1.23 -2.55
C ASN A 144 -7.73 -0.62 -1.31
N HIS A 145 -7.62 -1.30 -0.18
CA HIS A 145 -8.22 -0.90 1.08
C HIS A 145 -7.36 0.08 1.89
N PHE A 146 -6.11 0.36 1.50
CA PHE A 146 -5.14 1.15 2.27
C PHE A 146 -5.73 2.48 2.75
N TRP A 147 -6.13 3.36 1.83
CA TRP A 147 -6.66 4.69 2.17
C TRP A 147 -7.94 4.64 3.02
N LYS A 148 -8.79 3.64 2.81
CA LYS A 148 -9.99 3.43 3.63
C LYS A 148 -9.63 2.97 5.03
N ALA A 149 -8.69 2.02 5.14
CA ALA A 149 -8.22 1.49 6.41
C ALA A 149 -7.45 2.54 7.21
N LEU A 150 -6.64 3.38 6.54
CA LEU A 150 -5.88 4.47 7.17
C LEU A 150 -6.77 5.50 7.87
N ALA A 151 -7.86 5.90 7.23
CA ALA A 151 -8.81 6.83 7.82
C ALA A 151 -9.68 6.15 8.89
N ALA A 152 -10.21 4.95 8.62
CA ALA A 152 -11.09 4.26 9.56
C ALA A 152 -10.34 3.79 10.83
N SER A 153 -9.05 3.48 10.70
CA SER A 153 -8.17 3.24 11.84
C SER A 153 -7.64 4.53 12.45
N GLY A 154 -8.12 5.71 12.05
CA GLY A 154 -7.82 7.01 12.65
C GLY A 154 -6.34 7.44 12.66
N PHE A 155 -5.53 6.98 11.71
CA PHE A 155 -4.24 7.61 11.41
C PHE A 155 -4.41 8.99 10.75
N THR A 156 -5.53 9.19 10.07
CA THR A 156 -5.90 10.43 9.40
C THR A 156 -7.30 10.85 9.84
N SER A 157 -7.54 12.15 9.94
CA SER A 157 -8.84 12.71 10.36
C SER A 157 -9.96 12.50 9.34
N LYS A 158 -9.59 12.32 8.07
CA LYS A 158 -10.48 12.01 6.94
C LYS A 158 -9.75 11.11 5.96
N ARG A 159 -10.50 10.49 5.05
CA ARG A 159 -9.89 9.73 3.94
C ARG A 159 -9.14 10.65 2.99
N VAL A 160 -7.82 10.56 3.04
CA VAL A 160 -6.90 11.18 2.07
C VAL A 160 -7.02 10.43 0.72
N PRO A 161 -7.22 11.13 -0.40
CA PRO A 161 -7.18 10.52 -1.72
C PRO A 161 -5.73 10.18 -2.13
N PRO A 162 -5.50 9.17 -3.00
CA PRO A 162 -4.15 8.78 -3.39
C PRO A 162 -3.28 9.92 -3.93
N HIS A 163 -3.86 10.88 -4.66
CA HIS A 163 -3.11 12.00 -5.25
C HIS A 163 -2.59 13.03 -4.23
N GLU A 164 -2.99 12.91 -2.97
CA GLU A 164 -2.50 13.72 -1.85
C GLU A 164 -1.50 12.94 -0.97
N ASP A 165 -0.98 11.80 -1.44
CA ASP A 165 -0.06 10.95 -0.68
C ASP A 165 1.21 11.67 -0.20
N VAL A 166 1.74 12.58 -1.02
CA VAL A 166 2.86 13.46 -0.68
C VAL A 166 2.62 14.37 0.53
N THR A 167 1.37 14.56 0.94
CA THR A 167 1.02 15.39 2.11
C THR A 167 1.11 14.63 3.44
N LEU A 168 1.15 13.29 3.39
CA LEU A 168 1.13 12.45 4.59
C LEU A 168 2.28 12.72 5.57
N PRO A 169 3.54 12.93 5.13
CA PRO A 169 4.63 13.21 6.06
C PRO A 169 4.39 14.48 6.87
N ASP A 170 3.91 15.54 6.22
CA ASP A 170 3.70 16.85 6.86
C ASP A 170 2.45 16.92 7.72
N LEU A 171 1.34 16.38 7.24
CA LEU A 171 0.04 16.55 7.90
C LEU A 171 -0.19 15.50 9.00
N PHE A 172 0.42 14.33 8.87
CA PHE A 172 0.11 13.18 9.72
C PHE A 172 1.32 12.46 10.27
N ASN A 173 2.55 12.88 9.93
CA ASN A 173 3.79 12.21 10.32
C ASN A 173 3.85 10.74 9.84
N ILE A 174 3.32 10.48 8.64
CA ILE A 174 3.22 9.16 8.01
C ILE A 174 4.00 9.14 6.70
N GLY A 175 4.81 8.11 6.48
CA GLY A 175 5.54 7.92 5.23
C GLY A 175 5.07 6.72 4.40
N LEU A 176 5.47 6.70 3.13
CA LEU A 176 5.15 5.67 2.16
C LEU A 176 6.39 5.31 1.33
N THR A 177 6.64 4.02 1.14
CA THR A 177 7.71 3.46 0.30
C THR A 177 7.27 2.07 -0.16
N ASP A 178 8.00 1.47 -1.09
CA ASP A 178 7.90 0.05 -1.43
C ASP A 178 9.21 -0.68 -1.16
N LEU A 179 9.14 -2.01 -0.97
CA LEU A 179 10.34 -2.86 -0.89
C LEU A 179 11.04 -2.94 -2.25
N VAL A 180 10.29 -3.14 -3.34
CA VAL A 180 10.81 -3.24 -4.71
C VAL A 180 10.27 -2.09 -5.53
N GLU A 181 11.15 -1.35 -6.21
CA GLU A 181 10.74 -0.15 -6.97
C GLU A 181 9.97 -0.49 -8.26
N ARG A 182 10.21 -1.68 -8.83
CA ARG A 182 9.71 -2.08 -10.15
C ARG A 182 8.18 -2.26 -10.16
N PRO A 183 7.45 -1.57 -11.05
CA PRO A 183 6.01 -1.77 -11.19
C PRO A 183 5.64 -3.16 -11.73
N THR A 184 4.58 -3.77 -11.19
CA THR A 184 3.98 -5.00 -11.73
C THR A 184 2.45 -5.02 -11.61
N SER A 185 1.79 -6.04 -12.19
CA SER A 185 0.35 -6.25 -11.93
C SER A 185 0.07 -6.80 -10.54
N GLY A 186 1.06 -7.40 -9.88
CA GLY A 186 0.94 -7.95 -8.54
C GLY A 186 2.20 -8.67 -8.09
N GLU A 187 2.26 -8.99 -6.80
CA GLU A 187 3.45 -9.56 -6.15
C GLU A 187 3.96 -10.85 -6.80
N SER A 188 3.07 -11.68 -7.37
CA SER A 188 3.47 -12.95 -7.98
C SER A 188 4.34 -12.81 -9.23
N GLU A 189 4.41 -11.60 -9.80
CA GLU A 189 5.27 -11.26 -10.94
C GLU A 189 6.70 -10.86 -10.53
N LEU A 190 6.98 -10.74 -9.21
CA LEU A 190 8.31 -10.51 -8.67
C LEU A 190 9.01 -11.82 -8.31
N SER A 191 10.31 -11.91 -8.57
CA SER A 191 11.09 -13.07 -8.13
C SER A 191 11.43 -13.00 -6.63
N ALA A 192 11.72 -14.14 -6.01
CA ALA A 192 12.20 -14.16 -4.64
C ALA A 192 13.57 -13.47 -4.49
N ALA A 193 14.44 -13.63 -5.49
CA ALA A 193 15.76 -13.01 -5.53
C ALA A 193 15.68 -11.48 -5.59
N GLU A 194 14.77 -10.94 -6.41
CA GLU A 194 14.53 -9.50 -6.54
C GLU A 194 14.05 -8.88 -5.22
N LYS A 195 13.10 -9.53 -4.54
CA LYS A 195 12.65 -9.09 -3.22
C LYS A 195 13.78 -9.14 -2.19
N ALA A 196 14.58 -10.21 -2.20
CA ALA A 196 15.71 -10.37 -1.27
C ALA A 196 16.82 -9.34 -1.52
N ALA A 197 17.14 -9.04 -2.77
CA ALA A 197 18.15 -8.05 -3.15
C ALA A 197 17.79 -6.63 -2.70
N SER A 198 16.50 -6.32 -2.58
CA SER A 198 16.03 -4.98 -2.20
C SER A 198 16.02 -4.75 -0.67
N VAL A 199 16.20 -5.79 0.14
CA VAL A 199 16.10 -5.70 1.61
C VAL A 199 17.14 -4.74 2.20
N LEU A 200 18.41 -4.88 1.81
CA LEU A 200 19.48 -4.07 2.41
C LEU A 200 19.37 -2.59 2.03
N SER A 201 18.96 -2.29 0.78
CA SER A 201 18.69 -0.91 0.36
C SER A 201 17.53 -0.30 1.15
N LEU A 202 16.45 -1.06 1.37
CA LEU A 202 15.35 -0.61 2.21
C LEU A 202 15.81 -0.35 3.65
N LEU A 203 16.53 -1.29 4.27
CA LEU A 203 17.01 -1.11 5.64
C LEU A 203 17.94 0.11 5.76
N SER A 204 18.79 0.36 4.78
CA SER A 204 19.67 1.53 4.74
C SER A 204 18.88 2.83 4.63
N LYS A 205 17.84 2.84 3.78
CA LYS A 205 16.88 3.97 3.67
C LYS A 205 16.19 4.22 5.01
N ILE A 206 15.70 3.17 5.68
CA ILE A 206 15.05 3.29 6.99
C ILE A 206 16.03 3.75 8.07
N ALA A 207 17.27 3.27 8.05
CA ALA A 207 18.31 3.70 8.98
C ALA A 207 18.68 5.19 8.81
N HIS A 208 18.56 5.71 7.59
CA HIS A 208 18.74 7.13 7.31
C HIS A 208 17.57 7.97 7.85
N PHE A 209 16.32 7.64 7.50
CA PHE A 209 15.15 8.44 7.88
C PHE A 209 14.66 8.20 9.31
N ARG A 210 15.05 7.10 9.96
CA ARG A 210 14.75 6.74 11.36
C ARG A 210 13.27 6.90 11.76
N PRO A 211 12.30 6.31 11.05
CA PRO A 211 10.92 6.31 11.52
C PRO A 211 10.76 5.45 12.79
N ARG A 212 9.78 5.72 13.65
CA ARG A 212 9.55 4.91 14.86
C ARG A 212 9.10 3.48 14.52
N ILE A 213 8.21 3.36 13.53
CA ILE A 213 7.69 2.07 13.07
C ILE A 213 7.74 2.00 11.53
N VAL A 214 8.14 0.85 11.00
CA VAL A 214 7.89 0.47 9.60
C VAL A 214 6.84 -0.64 9.58
N ALA A 215 5.71 -0.36 8.94
CA ALA A 215 4.60 -1.30 8.79
C ALA A 215 4.59 -1.89 7.37
N PHE A 216 4.94 -3.16 7.24
CA PHE A 216 4.94 -3.89 5.98
C PHE A 216 3.53 -4.27 5.56
N VAL A 217 3.06 -3.70 4.45
CA VAL A 217 1.73 -3.94 3.88
C VAL A 217 1.74 -5.21 3.03
N GLY A 218 2.05 -6.34 3.67
CA GLY A 218 2.12 -7.67 3.08
C GLY A 218 2.97 -8.64 3.91
N LEU A 219 2.38 -9.74 4.37
CA LEU A 219 3.09 -10.75 5.18
C LEU A 219 4.25 -11.40 4.42
N GLY A 220 4.15 -11.52 3.09
CA GLY A 220 5.20 -12.07 2.23
C GLY A 220 6.47 -11.23 2.26
N ILE A 221 6.34 -9.91 2.10
CA ILE A 221 7.49 -9.00 2.14
C ILE A 221 8.04 -8.83 3.55
N ALA A 222 7.18 -8.80 4.57
CA ALA A 222 7.60 -8.73 5.96
C ALA A 222 8.50 -9.92 6.32
N LYS A 223 8.13 -11.13 5.86
CA LYS A 223 8.96 -12.33 6.01
C LYS A 223 10.29 -12.23 5.25
N VAL A 224 10.28 -11.70 4.01
CA VAL A 224 11.53 -11.54 3.23
C VAL A 224 12.49 -10.59 3.95
N VAL A 225 11.98 -9.47 4.45
CA VAL A 225 12.80 -8.48 5.16
C VAL A 225 13.31 -9.04 6.48
N GLU A 226 12.47 -9.69 7.28
CA GLU A 226 12.89 -10.31 8.55
C GLU A 226 13.96 -11.39 8.35
N LEU A 227 13.83 -12.22 7.32
CA LEU A 227 14.89 -13.18 6.98
C LEU A 227 16.17 -12.50 6.50
N GLY A 228 16.08 -11.40 5.76
CA GLY A 228 17.26 -10.62 5.35
C GLY A 228 17.95 -9.95 6.53
N ALA A 229 17.18 -9.39 7.45
CA ALA A 229 17.63 -8.77 8.69
C ALA A 229 18.33 -9.80 9.61
N LEU A 230 17.69 -10.94 9.88
CA LEU A 230 18.26 -11.98 10.75
C LEU A 230 19.54 -12.62 10.19
N LYS A 231 19.75 -12.60 8.86
CA LYS A 231 21.01 -13.04 8.25
C LYS A 231 22.20 -12.17 8.64
N LEU A 232 22.00 -10.87 8.87
CA LEU A 232 23.09 -9.96 9.26
C LEU A 232 23.70 -10.35 10.61
N ASN A 233 22.90 -10.95 11.49
CA ASN A 233 23.34 -11.40 12.82
C ASN A 233 23.55 -12.93 12.89
N ASN A 234 23.65 -13.63 11.76
CA ASN A 234 23.71 -15.10 11.70
C ASN A 234 22.61 -15.81 12.53
N SER A 235 21.48 -15.14 12.74
CA SER A 235 20.41 -15.54 13.67
C SER A 235 19.24 -16.19 12.93
N MET A 236 19.55 -17.03 11.94
CA MET A 236 18.54 -17.63 11.08
C MET A 236 17.68 -18.66 11.82
N PRO A 237 16.35 -18.65 11.64
CA PRO A 237 15.49 -19.67 12.25
C PRO A 237 15.78 -21.05 11.66
N SER A 238 15.84 -22.06 12.52
CA SER A 238 16.20 -23.45 12.18
C SER A 238 15.16 -24.19 11.34
N ASN A 239 13.93 -23.67 11.19
CA ASN A 239 12.80 -24.44 10.67
C ASN A 239 12.26 -23.94 9.31
N LYS A 240 12.19 -24.85 8.32
CA LYS A 240 11.49 -24.67 7.03
C LYS A 240 9.98 -24.70 7.25
N GLY A 241 9.42 -23.64 7.79
CA GLY A 241 7.98 -23.56 8.06
C GLY A 241 7.46 -22.22 8.60
N PHE A 242 8.34 -21.21 8.72
CA PHE A 242 7.99 -19.92 9.30
C PHE A 242 6.79 -19.26 8.60
N LYS A 243 5.63 -19.24 9.27
CA LYS A 243 4.43 -18.55 8.82
C LYS A 243 4.27 -17.30 9.68
N LEU A 244 4.48 -16.15 9.05
CA LEU A 244 4.36 -14.87 9.73
C LEU A 244 2.88 -14.50 9.89
N ALA A 245 2.53 -14.05 11.09
CA ALA A 245 1.22 -13.47 11.39
C ALA A 245 1.36 -11.94 11.51
N PRO A 246 0.25 -11.18 11.45
CA PRO A 246 0.30 -9.75 11.71
C PRO A 246 0.83 -9.47 13.12
N GLY A 247 1.67 -8.45 13.27
CA GLY A 247 2.29 -8.10 14.55
C GLY A 247 3.72 -7.58 14.43
N LEU A 248 4.31 -7.23 15.59
CA LEU A 248 5.71 -6.84 15.69
C LEU A 248 6.66 -7.98 15.28
N GLN A 249 7.67 -7.66 14.49
CA GLN A 249 8.70 -8.60 14.06
C GLN A 249 9.80 -8.78 15.11
N SER A 250 10.62 -9.82 14.94
CA SER A 250 11.65 -10.24 15.90
C SER A 250 12.95 -9.44 15.85
N PHE A 251 13.01 -8.36 15.04
CA PHE A 251 14.18 -7.51 14.89
C PHE A 251 13.83 -6.02 14.96
N LYS A 252 14.85 -5.18 15.16
CA LYS A 252 14.77 -3.72 15.19
C LYS A 252 16.05 -3.10 14.64
N LEU A 253 15.96 -1.85 14.20
CA LEU A 253 17.16 -1.02 13.98
C LEU A 253 17.41 -0.20 15.24
N VAL A 254 18.67 -0.10 15.66
CA VAL A 254 19.09 0.71 16.81
C VAL A 254 20.13 1.71 16.34
N TYR A 255 19.98 2.95 16.75
CA TYR A 255 20.80 4.07 16.33
C TYR A 255 21.68 4.55 17.47
N ALA A 256 22.87 5.05 17.15
CA ALA A 256 23.66 5.81 18.11
C ALA A 256 22.95 7.13 18.45
N ASP A 257 23.08 7.56 19.70
CA ASP A 257 22.55 8.85 20.14
C ASP A 257 23.23 9.98 19.38
N THR A 258 22.42 10.76 18.67
CA THR A 258 22.83 11.96 17.95
C THR A 258 22.06 13.14 18.53
N GLN A 259 22.70 14.28 18.75
CA GLN A 259 22.05 15.44 19.39
C GLN A 259 20.85 16.00 18.59
N GLU A 260 20.78 15.70 17.29
CA GLU A 260 19.76 16.24 16.37
C GLU A 260 18.56 15.31 16.14
N ILE A 261 18.72 14.00 16.26
CA ILE A 261 17.66 13.01 15.99
C ILE A 261 17.33 12.24 17.27
N THR A 262 16.07 12.28 17.67
CA THR A 262 15.51 11.74 18.92
C THR A 262 15.08 10.27 18.84
N VAL A 263 14.82 9.75 17.64
CA VAL A 263 14.45 8.34 17.45
C VAL A 263 15.70 7.46 17.57
N GLY A 264 15.81 6.75 18.70
CA GLY A 264 16.92 5.81 18.98
C GLY A 264 16.70 4.37 18.46
N GLU A 265 15.47 4.00 18.10
CA GLU A 265 15.20 2.70 17.46
C GLU A 265 14.00 2.74 16.50
N THR A 266 14.04 1.87 15.49
CA THR A 266 12.92 1.60 14.57
C THR A 266 12.44 0.17 14.75
N LEU A 267 11.14 0.01 14.99
CA LEU A 267 10.47 -1.29 15.06
C LEU A 267 9.82 -1.64 13.73
N PHE A 268 9.68 -2.94 13.48
CA PHE A 268 9.06 -3.46 12.27
C PHE A 268 7.78 -4.21 12.59
N TYR A 269 6.74 -3.98 11.82
CA TYR A 269 5.41 -4.57 12.01
C TYR A 269 4.93 -5.21 10.71
N ALA A 270 4.46 -6.46 10.77
CA ALA A 270 3.91 -7.18 9.63
C ALA A 270 2.39 -7.00 9.55
N MET A 271 1.87 -6.65 8.37
CA MET A 271 0.43 -6.55 8.11
C MET A 271 0.02 -7.40 6.90
N PRO A 272 -1.25 -7.79 6.77
CA PRO A 272 -1.75 -8.35 5.52
C PRO A 272 -1.72 -7.28 4.41
N SER A 273 -1.66 -7.73 3.16
CA SER A 273 -1.70 -6.80 2.02
C SER A 273 -3.02 -6.02 1.98
N SER A 274 -2.91 -4.73 1.64
CA SER A 274 -4.04 -3.82 1.48
C SER A 274 -4.90 -4.11 0.24
N SER A 275 -4.41 -4.92 -0.70
CA SER A 275 -5.14 -5.31 -1.91
C SER A 275 -6.49 -5.99 -1.61
N GLY A 276 -7.56 -5.57 -2.30
CA GLY A 276 -8.87 -6.22 -2.22
C GLY A 276 -8.91 -7.63 -2.80
N ALA A 277 -7.83 -8.09 -3.46
CA ALA A 277 -7.71 -9.47 -3.92
C ALA A 277 -7.45 -10.48 -2.78
N VAL A 278 -7.03 -10.01 -1.60
CA VAL A 278 -6.78 -10.87 -0.44
C VAL A 278 -8.10 -11.16 0.27
N SER A 279 -8.63 -12.37 0.06
CA SER A 279 -9.91 -12.78 0.64
C SER A 279 -9.85 -13.09 2.14
N GLN A 280 -8.68 -13.45 2.66
CA GLN A 280 -8.49 -13.80 4.07
C GLN A 280 -8.68 -12.61 5.03
N TYR A 281 -8.41 -11.39 4.56
CA TYR A 281 -8.49 -10.17 5.37
C TYR A 281 -9.37 -9.16 4.66
N GLN A 282 -10.57 -8.94 5.19
CA GLN A 282 -11.51 -7.94 4.68
C GLN A 282 -11.17 -6.55 5.23
N LEU A 283 -11.85 -5.51 4.75
CA LEU A 283 -11.58 -4.13 5.17
C LEU A 283 -11.60 -3.97 6.70
N ALA A 284 -12.59 -4.54 7.39
CA ALA A 284 -12.72 -4.46 8.84
C ALA A 284 -11.51 -5.08 9.57
N ASP A 285 -10.99 -6.21 9.08
CA ASP A 285 -9.79 -6.84 9.66
C ASP A 285 -8.57 -5.96 9.49
N LYS A 286 -8.42 -5.35 8.31
CA LYS A 286 -7.31 -4.44 8.00
C LYS A 286 -7.37 -3.17 8.84
N VAL A 287 -8.56 -2.66 9.13
CA VAL A 287 -8.76 -1.53 10.06
C VAL A 287 -8.26 -1.90 11.45
N LYS A 288 -8.70 -3.03 12.00
CA LYS A 288 -8.27 -3.49 13.35
C LYS A 288 -6.76 -3.67 13.45
N ILE A 289 -6.13 -4.24 12.43
CA ILE A 289 -4.67 -4.43 12.42
C ILE A 289 -3.96 -3.07 12.36
N MET A 290 -4.48 -2.11 11.60
CA MET A 290 -3.91 -0.78 11.52
C MET A 290 -4.15 0.03 12.82
N GLU A 291 -5.26 -0.19 13.52
CA GLU A 291 -5.47 0.32 14.88
C GLU A 291 -4.43 -0.25 15.85
N ASP A 292 -4.08 -1.54 15.74
CA ASP A 292 -3.02 -2.14 16.55
C ASP A 292 -1.66 -1.49 16.28
N VAL A 293 -1.33 -1.15 15.02
CA VAL A 293 -0.12 -0.37 14.72
C VAL A 293 -0.12 0.97 15.45
N ARG A 294 -1.24 1.71 15.50
CA ARG A 294 -1.33 2.94 16.31
C ARG A 294 -1.16 2.69 17.80
N ASN A 295 -1.75 1.61 18.32
CA ASN A 295 -1.62 1.28 19.73
C ASN A 295 -0.16 0.98 20.10
N VAL A 296 0.55 0.24 19.25
CA VAL A 296 1.99 0.01 19.38
C VAL A 296 2.75 1.32 19.31
N LEU A 297 2.44 2.20 18.34
CA LEU A 297 3.05 3.53 18.24
C LEU A 297 2.86 4.34 19.52
N GLY A 298 1.65 4.33 20.11
CA GLY A 298 1.39 4.99 21.39
C GLY A 298 2.30 4.47 22.51
N LYS A 299 2.52 3.16 22.58
CA LYS A 299 3.44 2.54 23.55
C LYS A 299 4.90 2.92 23.30
N VAL A 300 5.31 3.00 22.02
CA VAL A 300 6.67 3.45 21.64
C VAL A 300 6.90 4.90 22.05
N LYS A 301 5.95 5.80 21.74
CA LYS A 301 6.05 7.23 22.11
C LYS A 301 6.04 7.43 23.62
N ALA A 302 5.29 6.62 24.36
CA ALA A 302 5.28 6.61 25.82
C ALA A 302 6.48 5.89 26.46
N ARG A 303 7.36 5.25 25.66
CA ARG A 303 8.52 4.47 26.14
C ARG A 303 8.16 3.34 27.12
N ILE A 304 6.99 2.73 26.93
CA ILE A 304 6.49 1.63 27.79
C ILE A 304 6.54 0.25 27.11
N LEU A 305 6.98 0.19 25.86
CA LEU A 305 7.13 -1.06 25.13
C LEU A 305 8.51 -1.66 25.39
N ASP A 306 8.57 -2.87 25.96
CA ASP A 306 9.82 -3.62 26.06
C ASP A 306 10.21 -4.20 24.69
N THR A 307 11.42 -3.85 24.24
CA THR A 307 12.01 -4.28 22.96
C THR A 307 13.36 -4.98 23.15
N SER A 308 13.74 -5.30 24.39
CA SER A 308 15.01 -5.92 24.74
C SER A 308 15.23 -7.30 24.11
N SER A 309 14.15 -8.06 23.93
CA SER A 309 14.17 -9.40 23.31
C SER A 309 14.32 -9.40 21.78
N LYS A 310 14.33 -8.22 21.13
CA LYS A 310 14.43 -8.11 19.67
C LYS A 310 15.89 -8.14 19.21
N ASN A 311 16.13 -8.80 18.08
CA ASN A 311 17.43 -8.79 17.40
C ASN A 311 17.74 -7.37 16.92
N SER A 312 18.80 -6.78 17.45
CA SER A 312 19.21 -5.43 17.11
C SER A 312 20.13 -5.45 15.89
N ILE A 313 19.83 -4.61 14.91
CA ILE A 313 20.69 -4.34 13.76
C ILE A 313 21.13 -2.89 13.86
N THR A 314 22.41 -2.64 13.70
CA THR A 314 22.96 -1.28 13.68
C THR A 314 23.25 -0.84 12.24
N PRO A 315 23.20 0.46 11.94
CA PRO A 315 23.45 0.96 10.59
C PRO A 315 24.80 0.56 10.00
N GLU A 316 25.82 0.34 10.83
CA GLU A 316 27.17 -0.06 10.40
C GLU A 316 27.21 -1.47 9.78
N GLN A 317 26.18 -2.29 10.03
CA GLN A 317 26.02 -3.61 9.40
C GLN A 317 25.39 -3.52 8.00
N LEU A 318 24.88 -2.35 7.61
CA LEU A 318 24.19 -2.15 6.35
C LEU A 318 25.15 -1.63 5.28
N PRO A 319 25.10 -2.16 4.05
CA PRO A 319 25.93 -1.68 2.95
C PRO A 319 25.56 -0.23 2.61
N ASP A 320 26.56 0.57 2.25
CA ASP A 320 26.40 1.96 1.79
C ASP A 320 25.74 2.92 2.80
N PHE A 321 25.61 2.52 4.07
CA PHE A 321 25.19 3.45 5.13
C PHE A 321 26.32 4.46 5.39
N SER A 322 26.09 5.71 4.98
CA SER A 322 26.87 6.85 5.46
C SER A 322 26.09 7.47 6.62
N PRO A 323 26.67 7.58 7.83
CA PRO A 323 26.12 8.51 8.80
C PRO A 323 26.04 9.87 8.12
N ALA A 324 24.87 10.51 8.16
CA ALA A 324 24.79 11.90 7.76
C ALA A 324 25.77 12.67 8.65
N LEU A 325 26.71 13.37 8.02
CA LEU A 325 27.66 14.27 8.68
C LEU A 325 26.92 15.39 9.41
#